data_AF-A0A1S8TQ51-F1
#
_entry.id   AF-A0A1S8TQ51-F1
#
_cell.length_a   1.000
_cell.length_b   1.000
_cell.length_c   1.000
_cell.angle_alpha   90.00
_cell.angle_beta   90.00
_cell.angle_gamma   90.00
#
_symmetry.space_group_name_H-M   'P 1'
#
loop_
_entity.id
_entity.type
_entity.pdbx_description
1 polymer ?
#
loop_
_entity_poly.entity_id
_entity_poly.type
_entity_poly.pdbx_seq_one_letter_code
_entity_poly.pdbx_strand_id
1 'polypeptide(L)'
;MKIRTDFVTNSSSVSYIITMNLDFIEYMKNKKPEFYTGDVKRSRIYNAVREDLINNGEKVKLLDREVYSKRYALIKKRDCKYDISFDKPIEEIDFSSFSKEELWAYIYGEYFVNGRLSNEFKGFGSVQVIKDMDKTVENNCENEKCNYCEKNGTDKCHKNIKG
;
A
#
# COMPACT_ATOMS: atom_id res chain seq x y z
N MET A 1 9.70 -33.32 26.38
CA MET A 1 9.74 -31.87 26.11
C MET A 1 9.36 -31.65 24.65
N LYS A 2 8.11 -31.24 24.36
CA LYS A 2 7.67 -30.90 23.01
C LYS A 2 7.93 -29.41 22.82
N ILE A 3 8.90 -29.06 21.97
CA ILE A 3 9.09 -27.68 21.52
C ILE A 3 7.85 -27.36 20.70
N ARG A 4 6.95 -26.51 21.22
CA ARG A 4 5.94 -25.88 20.38
C ARG A 4 6.69 -24.92 19.47
N THR A 5 6.90 -25.32 18.22
CA THR A 5 7.17 -24.39 17.13
C THR A 5 5.87 -23.64 16.82
N ASP A 6 5.42 -22.85 17.80
CA ASP A 6 4.53 -21.74 17.53
C ASP A 6 5.43 -20.73 16.81
N PHE A 7 5.63 -20.93 15.50
CA PHE A 7 6.12 -19.86 14.66
C PHE A 7 5.10 -18.74 14.84
N VAL A 8 5.45 -17.75 15.64
CA VAL A 8 4.82 -16.45 15.58
C VAL A 8 5.12 -15.93 14.18
N THR A 9 4.30 -16.31 13.20
CA THR A 9 4.18 -15.56 11.96
C THR A 9 3.55 -14.26 12.37
N ASN A 10 4.37 -13.37 12.93
CA ASN A 10 4.09 -11.97 12.89
C ASN A 10 3.96 -11.68 11.40
N SER A 11 2.73 -11.66 10.90
CA SER A 11 2.45 -11.22 9.53
C SER A 11 2.90 -9.78 9.53
N SER A 12 4.18 -9.56 9.21
CA SER A 12 4.83 -8.27 9.19
C SER A 12 4.11 -7.45 8.14
N SER A 13 3.03 -6.82 8.59
CA SER A 13 2.16 -6.05 7.74
C SER A 13 2.86 -4.71 7.67
N VAL A 14 3.50 -4.49 6.53
CA VAL A 14 4.13 -3.21 6.23
C VAL A 14 3.13 -2.42 5.40
N SER A 15 3.10 -1.12 5.61
CA SER A 15 2.37 -0.21 4.75
C SER A 15 3.35 0.58 3.92
N TYR A 16 2.92 1.01 2.75
CA TYR A 16 3.71 1.88 1.89
C TYR A 16 2.92 3.16 1.64
N ILE A 17 3.54 4.30 1.89
CA ILE A 17 3.03 5.58 1.41
C ILE A 17 3.67 5.80 0.04
N ILE A 18 2.85 5.77 -1.00
CA ILE A 18 3.26 6.07 -2.35
C ILE A 18 2.92 7.52 -2.65
N THR A 19 3.88 8.26 -3.19
CA THR A 19 3.72 9.66 -3.56
C THR A 19 3.96 9.86 -5.04
N MET A 20 3.28 10.83 -5.63
CA MET A 20 3.40 11.17 -7.04
C MET A 20 3.37 12.68 -7.25
N ASN A 21 4.41 13.23 -7.89
CA ASN A 21 4.38 14.60 -8.40
C ASN A 21 3.82 14.58 -9.83
N LEU A 22 2.56 15.00 -9.98
CA LEU A 22 1.84 14.93 -11.25
C LEU A 22 2.50 15.79 -12.34
N ASP A 23 2.83 17.04 -12.02
CA ASP A 23 3.44 17.97 -12.98
C ASP A 23 4.76 17.44 -13.54
N PHE A 24 5.60 16.88 -12.67
CA PHE A 24 6.88 16.32 -13.08
C PHE A 24 6.71 15.07 -13.96
N ILE A 25 5.73 14.21 -13.62
CA ILE A 25 5.44 13.01 -14.42
C ILE A 25 4.91 13.39 -15.80
N GLU A 26 3.96 14.30 -15.90
CA GLU A 26 3.42 14.72 -17.20
C GLU A 26 4.51 15.38 -18.06
N TYR A 27 5.36 16.22 -17.46
CA TYR A 27 6.54 16.78 -18.13
C TYR A 27 7.47 15.68 -18.66
N MET A 28 7.82 14.70 -17.82
CA MET A 28 8.74 13.63 -18.20
C MET A 28 8.13 12.66 -19.21
N LYS A 29 6.83 12.37 -19.12
CA LYS A 29 6.10 11.54 -20.07
C LYS A 29 6.07 12.17 -21.46
N ASN A 30 5.87 13.49 -21.54
CA ASN A 30 5.92 14.21 -22.81
C ASN A 30 7.33 14.24 -23.41
N LYS A 31 8.36 14.33 -22.56
CA LYS A 31 9.76 14.40 -23.02
C LYS A 31 10.33 13.03 -23.40
N LYS A 32 9.98 11.98 -22.65
CA LYS A 32 10.53 10.63 -22.79
C LYS A 32 9.45 9.56 -22.49
N PRO A 33 8.45 9.40 -23.38
CA PRO A 33 7.31 8.52 -23.16
C PRO A 33 7.71 7.05 -22.97
N GLU A 34 8.83 6.61 -23.53
CA GLU A 34 9.36 5.25 -23.44
C GLU A 34 9.58 4.78 -21.99
N PHE A 35 9.91 5.70 -21.06
CA PHE A 35 10.10 5.34 -19.65
C PHE A 35 8.78 5.10 -18.91
N TYR A 36 7.64 5.51 -19.43
CA TYR A 36 6.35 5.36 -18.75
C TYR A 36 5.43 4.39 -19.47
N THR A 37 5.38 4.50 -20.80
CA THR A 37 4.44 3.78 -21.65
C THR A 37 5.12 3.11 -22.84
N GLY A 38 6.43 2.84 -22.75
CA GLY A 38 7.22 2.21 -23.83
C GLY A 38 6.88 0.76 -24.12
N ASP A 39 6.31 0.04 -23.15
CA ASP A 39 5.79 -1.32 -23.32
C ASP A 39 4.50 -1.52 -22.52
N VAL A 40 3.80 -2.63 -22.79
CA VAL A 40 2.49 -2.95 -22.19
C VAL A 40 2.59 -3.09 -20.68
N LYS A 41 3.63 -3.76 -20.16
CA LYS A 41 3.84 -3.96 -18.72
C LYS A 41 3.98 -2.62 -18.02
N ARG A 42 4.92 -1.78 -18.50
CA ARG A 42 5.18 -0.45 -17.95
C ARG A 42 3.94 0.42 -18.01
N SER A 43 3.28 0.48 -19.16
CA SER A 43 2.07 1.28 -19.36
C SER A 43 0.95 0.89 -18.40
N ARG A 44 0.65 -0.41 -18.26
CA ARG A 44 -0.39 -0.89 -17.34
C ARG A 44 -0.08 -0.57 -15.89
N ILE A 45 1.16 -0.76 -15.46
CA ILE A 45 1.59 -0.51 -14.07
C ILE A 45 1.55 0.99 -13.77
N TYR A 46 2.15 1.80 -14.65
CA TYR A 46 2.16 3.25 -14.53
C TYR A 46 0.74 3.82 -14.44
N ASN A 47 -0.14 3.44 -15.37
CA ASN A 47 -1.52 3.94 -15.40
C ASN A 47 -2.30 3.48 -14.16
N ALA A 48 -2.18 2.22 -13.75
CA ALA A 48 -2.86 1.71 -12.56
C ALA A 48 -2.51 2.51 -11.29
N VAL A 49 -1.21 2.75 -11.05
CA VAL A 49 -0.76 3.51 -9.87
C VAL A 49 -1.12 4.99 -9.99
N ARG A 50 -0.92 5.62 -11.15
CA ARG A 50 -1.26 7.03 -11.38
C ARG A 50 -2.74 7.30 -11.17
N GLU A 51 -3.61 6.51 -11.80
CA GLU A 51 -5.06 6.68 -11.72
C GLU A 51 -5.57 6.43 -10.30
N ASP A 52 -5.05 5.42 -9.60
CA ASP A 52 -5.44 5.17 -8.22
C ASP A 52 -5.01 6.30 -7.27
N LEU A 53 -3.83 6.90 -7.46
CA LEU A 53 -3.41 8.06 -6.67
C LEU A 53 -4.25 9.31 -6.96
N ILE A 54 -4.63 9.55 -8.21
CA ILE A 54 -5.48 10.70 -8.58
C ILE A 54 -6.89 10.52 -8.03
N ASN A 55 -7.46 9.32 -8.16
CA ASN A 55 -8.87 9.07 -7.84
C ASN A 55 -9.10 8.80 -6.35
N ASN A 56 -8.16 8.12 -5.70
CA ASN A 56 -8.34 7.59 -4.34
C ASN A 56 -7.25 8.05 -3.36
N GLY A 57 -6.31 8.89 -3.80
CA GLY A 57 -5.27 9.47 -2.96
C GLY A 57 -5.67 10.84 -2.42
N GLU A 58 -4.79 11.39 -1.57
CA GLU A 58 -4.89 12.73 -1.02
C GLU A 58 -3.90 13.65 -1.74
N LYS A 59 -4.36 14.84 -2.13
CA LYS A 59 -3.47 15.90 -2.61
C LYS A 59 -2.88 16.62 -1.40
N VAL A 60 -1.57 16.51 -1.23
CA VAL A 60 -0.84 17.11 -0.10
C VAL A 60 0.20 18.08 -0.61
N LYS A 61 0.45 19.14 0.17
CA LYS A 61 1.51 20.10 -0.12
C LYS A 61 2.80 19.65 0.55
N LEU A 62 3.81 19.36 -0.26
CA LEU A 62 5.16 19.04 0.18
C LEU A 62 6.07 20.20 -0.23
N LEU A 63 6.46 21.03 0.75
CA LEU A 63 7.16 22.30 0.52
C LEU A 63 6.38 23.22 -0.44
N ASP A 64 6.96 23.63 -1.56
CA ASP A 64 6.37 24.46 -2.60
C ASP A 64 5.60 23.66 -3.66
N ARG A 65 5.49 22.34 -3.50
CA ARG A 65 4.91 21.43 -4.51
C ARG A 65 3.67 20.72 -4.02
N GLU A 66 2.73 20.49 -4.93
CA GLU A 66 1.60 19.60 -4.71
C GLU A 66 1.99 18.19 -5.16
N VAL A 67 1.70 17.20 -4.32
CA VAL A 67 1.91 15.79 -4.60
C VAL A 67 0.66 15.00 -4.23
N TYR A 68 0.35 13.98 -5.02
CA TYR A 68 -0.65 12.98 -4.64
C TYR A 68 0.02 11.96 -3.74
N SER A 69 -0.66 11.54 -2.68
CA SER A 69 -0.17 10.52 -1.78
C SER A 69 -1.27 9.57 -1.37
N LYS A 70 -0.94 8.29 -1.24
CA LYS A 70 -1.86 7.28 -0.71
C LYS A 70 -1.08 6.24 0.06
N ARG A 71 -1.69 5.77 1.15
CA ARG A 71 -1.18 4.64 1.92
C ARG A 71 -1.79 3.34 1.41
N TYR A 72 -0.95 2.35 1.19
CA TYR A 72 -1.33 0.99 0.83
C TYR A 72 -0.98 0.06 2.00
N ALA A 73 -1.98 -0.59 2.57
CA ALA A 73 -1.79 -1.61 3.61
C ALA A 73 -1.62 -2.98 2.94
N LEU A 74 -0.55 -3.71 3.29
CA LEU A 74 -0.22 -4.98 2.65
C LEU A 74 -0.17 -6.14 3.65
N ILE A 75 -0.74 -7.27 3.24
CA ILE A 75 -0.49 -8.58 3.83
C ILE A 75 0.39 -9.35 2.84
N LYS A 76 1.72 -9.27 3.02
CA LYS A 76 2.74 -9.75 2.06
C LYS A 76 2.47 -11.13 1.43
N LYS A 77 1.96 -12.11 2.19
CA LYS A 77 1.72 -13.47 1.67
C LYS A 77 0.43 -13.63 0.85
N ARG A 78 -0.55 -12.74 1.04
CA ARG A 78 -1.85 -12.83 0.36
C ARG A 78 -1.93 -11.90 -0.84
N ASP A 79 -1.24 -10.77 -0.76
CA ASP A 79 -1.47 -9.66 -1.67
C ASP A 79 -0.34 -9.44 -2.67
N CYS A 80 0.74 -10.23 -2.66
CA CYS A 80 1.93 -9.98 -3.49
C CYS A 80 2.22 -11.12 -4.46
N LYS A 81 2.48 -10.77 -5.73
CA LYS A 81 3.15 -11.61 -6.73
C LYS A 81 4.52 -11.00 -7.04
N TYR A 82 5.52 -11.85 -7.22
CA TYR A 82 6.90 -11.48 -7.54
C TYR A 82 7.31 -12.07 -8.90
N ASP A 83 8.42 -11.63 -9.48
CA ASP A 83 8.95 -12.20 -10.73
C ASP A 83 9.13 -13.72 -10.62
N ILE A 84 9.64 -14.18 -9.47
CA ILE A 84 9.84 -15.61 -9.17
C ILE A 84 8.52 -16.41 -9.01
N SER A 85 7.37 -15.74 -9.02
CA SER A 85 6.06 -16.39 -8.90
C SER A 85 5.52 -16.90 -10.24
N PHE A 86 6.20 -16.61 -11.35
CA PHE A 86 5.80 -17.03 -12.69
C PHE A 86 6.65 -18.20 -13.19
N ASP A 87 6.04 -19.08 -13.98
CA ASP A 87 6.72 -20.25 -14.57
C ASP A 87 7.68 -19.89 -15.72
N LYS A 88 7.71 -18.62 -16.15
CA LYS A 88 8.53 -18.11 -17.26
C LYS A 88 9.25 -16.83 -16.84
N PRO A 89 10.34 -16.44 -17.54
CA PRO A 89 10.99 -15.15 -17.35
C PRO A 89 9.99 -13.99 -17.47
N ILE A 90 10.19 -12.94 -16.68
CA ILE A 90 9.24 -11.82 -16.59
C ILE A 90 9.07 -11.06 -17.91
N GLU A 91 10.09 -11.12 -18.77
CA GLU A 91 10.09 -10.55 -20.13
C GLU A 91 9.14 -11.29 -21.09
N GLU A 92 8.81 -12.56 -20.80
CA GLU A 92 7.91 -13.39 -21.62
C GLU A 92 6.46 -13.41 -21.11
N ILE A 93 6.20 -12.78 -19.95
CA ILE A 93 4.88 -12.74 -19.35
C ILE A 93 4.00 -11.72 -20.07
N ASP A 94 2.83 -12.16 -20.54
CA ASP A 94 1.86 -11.28 -21.17
C ASP A 94 1.06 -10.48 -20.13
N PHE A 95 1.58 -9.31 -19.80
CA PHE A 95 0.90 -8.35 -18.93
C PHE A 95 -0.41 -7.82 -19.50
N SER A 96 -0.73 -7.96 -20.79
CA SER A 96 -2.03 -7.52 -21.33
C SER A 96 -3.19 -8.38 -20.83
N SER A 97 -2.91 -9.65 -20.52
CA SER A 97 -3.91 -10.63 -20.06
C SER A 97 -4.27 -10.53 -18.59
N PHE A 98 -3.48 -9.81 -17.78
CA PHE A 98 -3.67 -9.76 -16.33
C PHE A 98 -5.02 -9.15 -15.97
N SER A 99 -5.74 -9.81 -15.05
CA SER A 99 -6.85 -9.19 -14.34
C SER A 99 -6.36 -8.00 -13.50
N LYS A 100 -7.30 -7.16 -13.04
CA LYS A 100 -6.97 -6.01 -12.19
C LYS A 100 -6.31 -6.47 -10.89
N GLU A 101 -6.85 -7.51 -10.29
CA GLU A 101 -6.39 -8.10 -9.03
C GLU A 101 -4.97 -8.65 -9.17
N GLU A 102 -4.68 -9.35 -10.27
CA GLU A 102 -3.33 -9.88 -10.54
C GLU A 102 -2.30 -8.78 -10.81
N LEU A 103 -2.69 -7.74 -11.57
CA LEU A 103 -1.83 -6.59 -11.80
C LEU A 103 -1.47 -5.91 -10.49
N TRP A 104 -2.45 -5.66 -9.62
CA TRP A 104 -2.20 -5.04 -8.31
C TRP A 104 -1.36 -5.93 -7.40
N ALA A 105 -1.58 -7.24 -7.40
CA ALA A 105 -0.73 -8.15 -6.63
C ALA A 105 0.74 -8.08 -7.06
N TYR A 106 0.98 -7.98 -8.38
CA TYR A 106 2.33 -7.80 -8.90
C TYR A 106 2.93 -6.42 -8.57
N ILE A 107 2.14 -5.35 -8.66
CA ILE A 107 2.55 -3.98 -8.25
C ILE A 107 2.97 -3.99 -6.77
N TYR A 108 2.21 -4.63 -5.89
CA TYR A 108 2.54 -4.70 -4.48
C TYR A 108 3.86 -5.45 -4.22
N GLY A 109 4.09 -6.57 -4.90
CA GLY A 109 5.32 -7.35 -4.74
C GLY A 109 6.55 -6.64 -5.32
N GLU A 110 6.55 -6.39 -6.62
CA GLU A 110 7.77 -5.89 -7.30
C GLU A 110 7.94 -4.38 -7.18
N TYR A 111 6.87 -3.61 -7.29
CA TYR A 111 6.98 -2.15 -7.36
C TYR A 111 7.02 -1.51 -5.98
N PHE A 112 6.25 -2.02 -5.01
CA PHE A 112 6.25 -1.46 -3.65
C PHE A 112 7.26 -2.20 -2.76
N VAL A 113 7.18 -3.53 -2.64
CA VAL A 113 8.03 -4.28 -1.72
C VAL A 113 9.49 -4.34 -2.19
N ASN A 114 9.75 -4.64 -3.47
CA ASN A 114 11.11 -4.64 -4.04
C ASN A 114 11.59 -3.25 -4.50
N GLY A 115 10.76 -2.21 -4.33
CA GLY A 115 11.15 -0.81 -4.56
C GLY A 115 11.37 -0.43 -6.03
N ARG A 116 10.80 -1.18 -7.00
CA ARG A 116 10.98 -0.85 -8.43
C ARG A 116 10.28 0.43 -8.87
N LEU A 117 9.23 0.87 -8.16
CA LEU A 117 8.42 2.04 -8.57
C LEU A 117 9.25 3.31 -8.81
N SER A 118 10.00 3.78 -7.82
CA SER A 118 10.82 5.00 -7.92
C SER A 118 12.05 4.82 -8.82
N ASN A 119 12.51 3.58 -8.99
CA ASN A 119 13.65 3.26 -9.84
C ASN A 119 13.26 3.32 -11.32
N GLU A 120 12.10 2.78 -11.66
CA GLU A 120 11.61 2.70 -13.04
C GLU A 120 10.84 3.94 -13.50
N PHE A 121 10.05 4.56 -12.61
CA PHE A 121 9.19 5.69 -12.94
C PHE A 121 9.57 6.92 -12.14
N LYS A 122 10.20 7.90 -12.81
CA LYS A 122 10.59 9.16 -12.16
C LYS A 122 9.33 9.94 -11.76
N GLY A 123 9.41 10.66 -10.65
CA GLY A 123 8.27 11.40 -10.10
C GLY A 123 7.38 10.61 -9.14
N PHE A 124 7.58 9.29 -9.03
CA PHE A 124 7.05 8.49 -7.93
C PHE A 124 8.05 8.37 -6.78
N GLY A 125 7.51 8.28 -5.57
CA GLY A 125 8.24 7.98 -4.34
C GLY A 125 7.53 6.89 -3.54
N SER A 126 8.29 6.19 -2.70
CA SER A 126 7.77 5.15 -1.81
C SER A 126 8.46 5.26 -0.46
N VAL A 127 7.66 5.29 0.60
CA VAL A 127 8.13 5.26 1.98
C VAL A 127 7.49 4.07 2.68
N GLN A 128 8.31 3.17 3.21
CA GLN A 128 7.83 2.09 4.05
C GLN A 128 7.48 2.65 5.43
N VAL A 129 6.27 2.36 5.90
CA VAL A 129 5.79 2.73 7.22
C VAL A 129 5.29 1.49 7.95
N ILE A 130 5.27 1.55 9.28
CA ILE A 130 4.65 0.51 10.10
C ILE A 130 3.17 0.48 9.71
N LYS A 131 2.56 -0.72 9.58
CA LYS A 131 1.11 -0.80 9.46
C LYS A 131 0.53 -0.10 10.69
N ASP A 132 -0.24 0.96 10.46
CA ASP A 132 -1.03 1.53 11.55
C ASP A 132 -1.82 0.37 12.11
N MET A 133 -1.74 0.17 13.43
CA MET A 133 -2.83 -0.55 14.09
C MET A 133 -4.07 0.17 13.61
N ASP A 134 -4.96 -0.55 12.91
CA ASP A 134 -6.25 0.00 12.52
C ASP A 134 -6.70 0.87 13.68
N LYS A 135 -7.07 2.14 13.45
CA LYS A 135 -7.87 2.86 14.44
C LYS A 135 -9.02 1.91 14.67
N THR A 136 -8.94 1.16 15.77
CA THR A 136 -9.77 -0.01 15.93
C THR A 136 -11.18 0.51 15.85
N VAL A 137 -11.93 -0.11 14.94
CA VAL A 137 -13.36 -0.36 15.08
C VAL A 137 -13.70 -0.19 16.56
N GLU A 138 -14.49 0.83 16.88
CA GLU A 138 -14.80 1.30 18.23
C GLU A 138 -14.41 0.27 19.30
N ASN A 139 -13.30 0.50 20.03
CA ASN A 139 -13.01 -0.31 21.20
C ASN A 139 -14.25 -0.24 22.10
N ASN A 140 -15.07 -1.28 22.08
CA ASN A 140 -16.09 -1.50 23.07
C ASN A 140 -15.30 -1.75 24.35
N CYS A 141 -15.35 -0.81 25.29
CA CYS A 141 -14.70 -0.89 26.60
C CYS A 141 -15.38 -1.97 27.48
N GLU A 142 -15.75 -3.11 26.90
CA GLU A 142 -16.46 -4.21 27.54
C GLU A 142 -15.58 -4.93 28.58
N ASN A 143 -14.26 -4.78 28.53
CA ASN A 143 -13.33 -5.47 29.44
C ASN A 143 -12.18 -4.61 30.00
N GLU A 144 -12.17 -3.30 29.80
CA GLU A 144 -11.17 -2.39 30.39
C GLU A 144 -11.78 -1.61 31.57
N LYS A 145 -11.02 -1.48 32.68
CA LYS A 145 -11.42 -0.58 33.77
C LYS A 145 -11.50 0.84 33.22
N CYS A 146 -12.58 1.56 33.49
CA CYS A 146 -12.87 2.88 32.90
C CYS A 146 -11.71 3.89 33.01
N ASN A 147 -10.88 3.80 34.07
CA ASN A 147 -9.69 4.64 34.26
C ASN A 147 -8.63 4.51 33.15
N TYR A 148 -8.67 3.45 32.35
CA TYR A 148 -7.71 3.17 31.27
C TYR A 148 -8.33 3.27 29.86
N CYS A 149 -9.64 3.52 29.75
CA CYS A 149 -10.35 3.66 28.47
C CYS A 149 -10.25 5.12 27.99
N GLU A 150 -9.93 5.35 26.71
CA GLU A 150 -9.84 6.70 26.11
C GLU A 150 -11.16 7.50 26.17
N LYS A 151 -12.28 6.85 26.48
CA LYS A 151 -13.62 7.45 26.67
C LYS A 151 -13.95 7.77 28.14
N ASN A 152 -12.94 7.88 29.01
CA ASN A 152 -13.11 8.19 30.43
C ASN A 152 -13.92 9.50 30.62
N GLY A 153 -14.93 9.45 31.50
CA GLY A 153 -15.83 10.59 31.73
C GLY A 153 -16.99 10.76 30.74
N THR A 154 -17.22 9.80 29.83
CA THR A 154 -18.39 9.81 28.93
C THR A 154 -19.45 8.80 29.35
N ASP A 155 -20.73 9.06 29.02
CA ASP A 155 -21.87 8.19 29.35
C ASP A 155 -21.72 6.74 28.84
N LYS A 156 -20.89 6.51 27.82
CA LYS A 156 -20.63 5.17 27.28
C LYS A 156 -19.74 4.31 28.20
N CYS A 157 -18.88 4.92 29.03
CA CYS A 157 -17.99 4.18 29.93
C CYS A 157 -18.73 3.59 31.15
N HIS A 158 -19.82 4.22 31.58
CA HIS A 158 -20.52 3.89 32.81
C HIS A 158 -21.75 2.98 32.61
N LYS A 159 -22.00 2.50 31.39
CA LYS A 159 -23.26 1.80 31.05
C LYS A 159 -23.32 0.31 31.43
N ASN A 160 -22.23 -0.33 31.85
CA ASN A 160 -22.20 -1.76 32.20
C ASN A 160 -21.85 -2.03 33.68
N ILE A 161 -22.56 -1.38 34.60
CA ILE A 161 -22.66 -1.88 35.98
C ILE A 161 -24.14 -1.91 36.34
N LYS A 162 -24.81 -3.01 36.03
CA LYS A 162 -26.11 -3.36 36.62
C LYS A 162 -26.10 -4.82 37.00
N GLY A 163 -26.24 -5.06 38.31
CA GLY A 163 -26.66 -6.33 38.92
C GLY A 163 -25.53 -7.28 39.23
#